data_AF-A0A1Q9C9W7-F1
#
_entry.id   AF-A0A1Q9C9W7-F1
#
_cell.length_a   1.000
_cell.length_b   1.000
_cell.length_c   1.000
_cell.angle_alpha   90.00
_cell.angle_beta   90.00
_cell.angle_gamma   90.00
#
_symmetry.space_group_name_H-M   'P 1'
#
loop_
_entity.id
_entity.type
_entity.pdbx_description
1 polymer ?
#
loop_
_entity_poly.entity_id
_entity_poly.type
_entity_poly.pdbx_seq_one_letter_code
_entity_poly.pdbx_strand_id
1 'polypeptide(L)'
;MSSRDGGVELGTAPRTVQLLTPEPEENAGTTTCRFCIRQRGVCLGLVLLAAADVAASVVLASAGRQEVLFLCVFRGVLLAVGFAVAVKMGLGVWSCACCNSQTASAREDRPQTINDPSDPAVSVSGSFTSAVATLAELERQRAAVATREAHSWKRNLVLAICFVGISVQSVYAGIQVLTWADETPVDAICFTLVVACMNAEFFLVKLLVERLTEEEGVLLPGVHEHRLYYQKVAEIAHCKVCRERIGQRTGGAEGFKCRECDSSAGGRGPMGTGGTFWVCLQCYRKNQNANAQEGILRGDKGPKYVPELTSWEYFKRALNLCKPFQTVLQRHGK
;
A
#
# COMPACT_ATOMS: atom_id res chain seq x y z
N MET A 1 -73.73 28.26 -28.07
CA MET A 1 -74.26 28.27 -26.68
C MET A 1 -73.93 26.92 -26.04
N SER A 2 -73.63 26.93 -24.74
CA SER A 2 -73.16 25.83 -23.86
C SER A 2 -71.74 25.32 -24.13
N SER A 3 -70.73 25.81 -23.41
CA SER A 3 -70.40 25.64 -21.97
C SER A 3 -69.46 24.46 -21.78
N ARG A 4 -68.16 24.81 -21.73
CA ARG A 4 -67.10 24.08 -21.05
C ARG A 4 -67.16 24.46 -19.58
N ASP A 5 -67.19 23.49 -18.68
CA ASP A 5 -66.72 23.62 -17.32
C ASP A 5 -66.19 22.27 -16.83
N GLY A 6 -65.03 22.30 -16.20
CA GLY A 6 -64.31 21.13 -15.72
C GLY A 6 -62.91 21.48 -15.23
N GLY A 7 -62.83 22.46 -14.32
CA GLY A 7 -61.62 22.76 -13.56
C GLY A 7 -61.47 21.77 -12.41
N VAL A 8 -60.34 21.05 -12.37
CA VAL A 8 -59.90 20.25 -11.23
C VAL A 8 -58.66 20.92 -10.67
N GLU A 9 -58.81 21.63 -9.55
CA GLU A 9 -57.69 22.17 -8.78
C GLU A 9 -57.06 21.04 -7.96
N LEU A 10 -55.85 20.62 -8.33
CA LEU A 10 -55.03 19.72 -7.54
C LEU A 10 -54.17 20.54 -6.56
N GLY A 11 -54.68 20.72 -5.34
CA GLY A 11 -53.95 21.35 -4.24
C GLY A 11 -52.69 20.56 -3.89
N THR A 12 -51.52 21.15 -4.20
CA THR A 12 -50.21 20.56 -3.86
C THR A 12 -49.77 21.14 -2.53
N ALA A 13 -49.81 20.33 -1.47
CA ALA A 13 -49.31 20.73 -0.15
C ALA A 13 -47.78 20.90 -0.17
N PRO A 14 -47.22 21.93 0.48
CA PRO A 14 -45.78 22.13 0.55
C PRO A 14 -45.13 21.05 1.43
N ARG A 15 -44.24 20.27 0.83
CA ARG A 15 -43.37 19.31 1.54
C ARG A 15 -42.34 20.10 2.35
N THR A 16 -42.55 20.18 3.66
CA THR A 16 -41.57 20.70 4.62
C THR A 16 -40.36 19.76 4.64
N VAL A 17 -39.28 20.14 3.96
CA VAL A 17 -37.99 19.45 4.03
C VAL A 17 -37.38 19.76 5.39
N GLN A 18 -37.47 18.82 6.34
CA GLN A 18 -36.72 18.91 7.58
C GLN A 18 -35.23 18.90 7.25
N LEU A 19 -34.56 20.04 7.48
CA LEU A 19 -33.10 20.12 7.57
C LEU A 19 -32.68 19.24 8.75
N LEU A 20 -32.20 18.02 8.48
CA LEU A 20 -31.40 17.30 9.45
C LEU A 20 -30.11 18.09 9.65
N THR A 21 -29.95 18.67 10.83
CA THR A 21 -28.67 19.16 11.32
C THR A 21 -27.68 18.00 11.34
N PRO A 22 -26.48 18.13 10.74
CA PRO A 22 -25.47 17.09 10.83
C PRO A 22 -25.05 16.92 12.29
N GLU A 23 -25.15 15.70 12.80
CA GLU A 23 -24.58 15.35 14.11
C GLU A 23 -23.05 15.51 14.06
N PRO A 24 -22.42 15.93 15.17
CA PRO A 24 -20.97 16.08 15.23
C PRO A 24 -20.31 14.72 14.97
N GLU A 25 -19.50 14.65 13.91
CA GLU A 25 -18.68 13.49 13.53
C GLU A 25 -17.58 13.25 14.57
N GLU A 26 -17.96 12.65 15.69
CA GLU A 26 -17.03 12.02 16.62
C GLU A 26 -16.74 10.61 16.08
N ASN A 27 -15.62 10.46 15.36
CA ASN A 27 -14.74 9.28 15.26
C ASN A 27 -14.02 9.24 13.91
N ALA A 28 -12.94 10.03 13.78
CA ALA A 28 -11.89 9.77 12.81
C ALA A 28 -11.15 8.48 13.21
N GLY A 29 -11.72 7.35 12.83
CA GLY A 29 -11.14 6.03 13.03
C GLY A 29 -9.80 5.93 12.30
N THR A 30 -8.75 5.65 13.04
CA THR A 30 -7.38 5.44 12.56
C THR A 30 -7.34 4.29 11.53
N THR A 31 -7.48 4.62 10.25
CA THR A 31 -7.23 3.72 9.14
C THR A 31 -5.74 3.40 9.10
N THR A 32 -5.36 2.39 9.88
CA THR A 32 -4.00 1.85 9.87
C THR A 32 -3.71 1.29 8.49
N CYS A 33 -2.75 1.91 7.80
CA CYS A 33 -2.35 1.53 6.46
C CYS A 33 -2.04 0.03 6.38
N ARG A 34 -2.61 -0.69 5.40
CA ARG A 34 -2.38 -2.14 5.19
C ARG A 34 -0.89 -2.49 5.08
N PHE A 35 -0.08 -1.56 4.56
CA PHE A 35 1.38 -1.68 4.51
C PHE A 35 1.97 -1.79 5.93
N CYS A 36 1.56 -0.91 6.85
CA CYS A 36 1.98 -0.94 8.25
C CYS A 36 1.57 -2.24 8.96
N ILE A 37 0.38 -2.80 8.64
CA ILE A 37 -0.08 -4.06 9.23
C ILE A 37 0.81 -5.23 8.76
N ARG A 38 1.09 -5.33 7.45
CA ARG A 38 1.97 -6.39 6.92
C ARG A 38 3.38 -6.28 7.47
N GLN A 39 3.93 -5.07 7.53
CA GLN A 39 5.26 -4.83 8.06
C GLN A 39 5.36 -5.20 9.56
N ARG A 40 4.34 -4.87 10.36
CA ARG A 40 4.24 -5.31 11.76
C ARG A 40 4.26 -6.83 11.90
N GLY A 41 3.57 -7.55 11.02
CA GLY A 41 3.59 -9.01 11.01
C GLY A 41 4.98 -9.60 10.80
N VAL A 42 5.75 -9.06 9.84
CA VAL A 42 7.13 -9.51 9.58
C VAL A 42 8.06 -9.18 10.76
N CYS A 43 7.94 -7.98 11.33
CA CYS A 43 8.74 -7.60 12.50
C CYS A 43 8.40 -8.47 13.73
N LEU A 44 7.12 -8.76 13.98
CA LEU A 44 6.70 -9.64 15.06
C LEU A 44 7.24 -11.06 14.86
N GLY A 45 7.18 -11.58 13.62
CA GLY A 45 7.75 -12.87 13.27
C GLY A 45 9.24 -12.97 13.57
N LEU A 46 10.02 -11.93 13.22
CA LEU A 46 11.45 -11.87 13.54
C LEU A 46 11.71 -11.88 15.05
N VAL A 47 10.93 -11.12 15.83
CA VAL A 47 11.09 -11.08 17.30
C VAL A 47 10.78 -12.44 17.93
N LEU A 48 9.69 -13.10 17.53
CA LEU A 48 9.33 -14.42 18.05
C LEU A 48 10.37 -15.48 17.69
N LEU A 49 10.91 -15.43 16.47
CA LEU A 49 11.93 -16.36 16.00
C LEU A 49 13.27 -16.17 16.75
N ALA A 50 13.66 -14.91 16.99
CA ALA A 50 14.83 -14.59 17.81
C ALA A 50 14.66 -15.06 19.27
N ALA A 51 13.47 -14.94 19.85
CA ALA A 51 13.19 -15.44 21.19
C ALA A 51 13.28 -16.97 21.27
N ALA A 52 12.74 -17.69 20.27
CA ALA A 52 12.83 -19.14 20.17
C ALA A 52 14.28 -19.62 20.07
N ASP A 53 15.10 -18.89 19.30
CA ASP A 53 16.51 -19.19 19.16
C ASP A 53 17.31 -18.99 20.45
N VAL A 54 17.09 -17.86 21.13
CA VAL A 54 17.73 -17.60 22.43
C VAL A 54 17.35 -18.70 23.43
N ALA A 55 16.08 -19.13 23.44
CA ALA A 55 15.64 -20.23 24.31
C ALA A 55 16.35 -21.55 23.99
N ALA A 56 16.44 -21.95 22.72
CA ALA A 56 17.15 -23.17 22.31
C ALA A 56 18.65 -23.12 22.71
N SER A 57 19.25 -21.94 22.61
CA SER A 57 20.66 -21.72 22.91
C SER A 57 20.95 -21.71 24.39
N VAL A 58 20.03 -21.21 25.21
CA VAL A 58 20.11 -21.31 26.67
C VAL A 58 20.02 -22.77 27.11
N VAL A 59 19.15 -23.57 26.49
CA VAL A 59 19.07 -25.03 26.77
C VAL A 59 20.40 -25.71 26.44
N LEU A 60 20.97 -25.47 25.26
CA LEU A 60 22.27 -26.03 24.87
C LEU A 60 23.41 -25.54 25.76
N ALA A 61 23.40 -24.26 26.16
CA ALA A 61 24.39 -23.72 27.09
C ALA A 61 24.30 -24.37 28.48
N SER A 62 23.09 -24.69 28.95
CA SER A 62 22.88 -25.39 30.22
C SER A 62 23.40 -26.84 30.19
N ALA A 63 23.48 -27.46 29.01
CA ALA A 63 24.11 -28.75 28.77
C ALA A 63 25.66 -28.66 28.64
N GLY A 64 26.27 -27.51 28.97
CA GLY A 64 27.71 -27.30 28.91
C GLY A 64 28.24 -26.85 27.53
N ARG A 65 27.37 -26.59 26.55
CA ARG A 65 27.76 -26.18 25.19
C ARG A 65 27.83 -24.66 25.05
N GLN A 66 28.77 -24.02 25.74
CA GLN A 66 28.91 -22.55 25.74
C GLN A 66 29.18 -21.94 24.36
N GLU A 67 29.76 -22.71 23.43
CA GLU A 67 30.03 -22.26 22.06
C GLU A 67 28.75 -21.89 21.28
N VAL A 68 27.62 -22.53 21.60
CA VAL A 68 26.34 -22.24 20.97
C VAL A 68 25.84 -20.84 21.36
N LEU A 69 26.15 -20.39 22.58
CA LEU A 69 25.77 -19.07 23.05
C LEU A 69 26.53 -17.98 22.27
N PHE A 70 27.81 -18.21 21.93
CA PHE A 70 28.58 -17.32 21.07
C PHE A 70 27.98 -17.21 19.67
N LEU A 71 27.53 -18.33 19.07
CA LEU A 71 26.86 -18.31 17.77
C LEU A 71 25.60 -17.44 17.81
N CYS A 72 24.79 -17.56 18.86
CA CYS A 72 23.56 -16.79 18.98
C CYS A 72 23.77 -15.32 19.28
N VAL A 73 24.77 -14.97 20.08
CA VAL A 73 25.17 -13.56 20.25
C VAL A 73 25.66 -12.99 18.93
N PHE A 74 26.57 -13.69 18.23
CA PHE A 74 27.08 -13.25 16.93
C PHE A 74 25.96 -13.09 15.91
N ARG A 75 24.99 -14.01 15.89
CA ARG A 75 23.82 -13.95 15.01
C ARG A 75 22.89 -12.79 15.36
N GLY A 76 22.59 -12.57 16.64
CA GLY A 76 21.83 -11.41 17.10
C GLY A 76 22.47 -10.10 16.67
N VAL A 77 23.80 -9.99 16.77
CA VAL A 77 24.55 -8.82 16.27
C VAL A 77 24.45 -8.70 14.75
N LEU A 78 24.63 -9.79 14.00
CA LEU A 78 24.55 -9.78 12.54
C LEU A 78 23.17 -9.34 12.05
N LEU A 79 22.10 -9.83 12.68
CA LEU A 79 20.72 -9.42 12.39
C LEU A 79 20.46 -7.96 12.76
N ALA A 80 20.91 -7.53 13.94
CA ALA A 80 20.75 -6.14 14.38
C ALA A 80 21.47 -5.16 13.44
N VAL A 81 22.70 -5.47 13.05
CA VAL A 81 23.48 -4.68 12.08
C VAL A 81 22.83 -4.73 10.70
N GLY A 82 22.43 -5.91 10.22
CA GLY A 82 21.74 -6.08 8.94
C GLY A 82 20.43 -5.28 8.88
N PHE A 83 19.65 -5.31 9.97
CA PHE A 83 18.43 -4.51 10.12
C PHE A 83 18.73 -3.02 10.16
N ALA A 84 19.69 -2.56 10.95
CA ALA A 84 20.07 -1.16 11.04
C ALA A 84 20.56 -0.61 9.68
N VAL A 85 21.34 -1.41 8.94
CA VAL A 85 21.78 -1.06 7.58
C VAL A 85 20.59 -1.05 6.61
N ALA A 86 19.72 -2.06 6.64
CA ALA A 86 18.52 -2.10 5.81
C ALA A 86 17.60 -0.90 6.07
N VAL A 87 17.43 -0.51 7.35
CA VAL A 87 16.71 0.70 7.74
C VAL A 87 17.39 1.94 7.18
N LYS A 88 18.69 2.09 7.38
CA LYS A 88 19.45 3.26 6.88
C LYS A 88 19.44 3.35 5.35
N MET A 89 19.42 2.22 4.65
CA MET A 89 19.40 2.14 3.19
C MET A 89 18.02 2.34 2.58
N GLY A 90 16.96 1.84 3.24
CA GLY A 90 15.58 1.95 2.76
C GLY A 90 14.87 3.21 3.24
N LEU A 91 15.32 3.82 4.35
CA LEU A 91 14.50 4.76 5.12
C LEU A 91 15.28 6.03 5.44
N GLY A 92 15.38 6.90 4.44
CA GLY A 92 15.39 8.33 4.74
C GLY A 92 14.19 8.78 5.58
N VAL A 93 13.08 8.01 5.63
CA VAL A 93 11.95 8.30 6.52
C VAL A 93 11.17 7.01 6.87
N TRP A 94 11.16 6.59 8.14
CA TRP A 94 10.22 5.56 8.68
C TRP A 94 8.76 6.06 8.75
N SER A 95 8.51 7.30 8.34
CA SER A 95 7.15 7.81 8.19
C SER A 95 6.58 7.21 6.92
N CYS A 96 5.71 6.21 7.09
CA CYS A 96 4.72 5.89 6.08
C CYS A 96 4.12 7.21 5.59
N ALA A 97 4.18 7.48 4.28
CA ALA A 97 3.67 8.73 3.71
C ALA A 97 2.20 8.97 4.12
N CYS A 98 1.41 7.89 4.30
CA CYS A 98 0.05 7.95 4.82
C CYS A 98 -0.05 8.49 6.27
N CYS A 99 0.93 8.21 7.14
CA CYS A 99 0.96 8.75 8.50
C CYS A 99 1.41 10.21 8.52
N ASN A 100 2.28 10.61 7.58
CA ASN A 100 2.76 11.99 7.48
C ASN A 100 1.75 12.92 6.76
N SER A 101 0.92 12.38 5.86
CA SER A 101 -0.12 13.16 5.18
C SER A 101 -1.30 13.47 6.11
N GLN A 102 -1.64 12.59 7.05
CA GLN A 102 -2.70 12.85 8.04
C GLN A 102 -2.32 13.95 9.04
N THR A 103 -1.04 14.04 9.43
CA THR A 103 -0.57 15.14 10.27
C THR A 103 -0.48 16.47 9.52
N ALA A 104 -0.23 16.44 8.21
CA ALA A 104 -0.25 17.63 7.37
C ALA A 104 -1.68 18.16 7.13
N SER A 105 -2.64 17.29 6.81
CA SER A 105 -4.03 17.72 6.57
C SER A 105 -4.73 18.25 7.82
N ALA A 106 -4.40 17.72 9.01
CA ALA A 106 -4.97 18.21 10.27
C ALA A 106 -4.53 19.64 10.64
N ARG A 107 -3.52 20.21 9.96
CA ARG A 107 -3.01 21.55 10.27
C ARG A 107 -3.61 22.66 9.40
N GLU A 108 -4.37 22.31 8.35
CA GLU A 108 -4.87 23.27 7.37
C GLU A 108 -6.39 23.52 7.42
N ASP A 109 -7.08 22.98 8.44
CA ASP A 109 -8.42 23.43 8.84
C ASP A 109 -8.37 24.75 9.61
N ARG A 110 -7.68 25.76 9.05
CA ARG A 110 -7.89 27.15 9.45
C ARG A 110 -9.15 27.61 8.71
N PRO A 111 -10.25 27.97 9.40
CA PRO A 111 -11.46 28.40 8.73
C PRO A 111 -11.15 29.58 7.82
N GLN A 112 -11.22 29.35 6.51
CA GLN A 112 -11.19 30.43 5.54
C GLN A 112 -12.48 31.22 5.74
N THR A 113 -12.33 32.40 6.36
CA THR A 113 -13.35 33.43 6.39
C THR A 113 -13.75 33.75 4.95
N ILE A 114 -14.96 33.34 4.60
CA ILE A 114 -15.66 33.64 3.35
C ILE A 114 -15.84 35.16 3.30
N ASN A 115 -15.07 35.84 2.46
CA ASN A 115 -15.38 37.21 2.07
C ASN A 115 -16.32 37.16 0.86
N ASP A 116 -17.43 37.88 0.97
CA ASP A 116 -18.55 37.95 0.02
C ASP A 116 -18.15 38.55 -1.35
N PRO A 117 -18.87 38.21 -2.44
CA PRO A 117 -18.49 38.50 -3.82
C PRO A 117 -19.23 39.70 -4.42
N SER A 118 -18.55 40.50 -5.24
CA SER A 118 -19.20 41.29 -6.29
C SER A 118 -18.20 41.62 -7.40
N ASP A 119 -17.73 40.60 -8.13
CA ASP A 119 -17.09 40.81 -9.44
C ASP A 119 -17.15 39.54 -10.32
N PRO A 120 -17.80 39.59 -11.50
CA PRO A 120 -17.79 38.49 -12.46
C PRO A 120 -16.55 38.61 -13.37
N ALA A 121 -15.37 38.28 -12.85
CA ALA A 121 -14.16 38.13 -13.65
C ALA A 121 -13.85 36.63 -13.87
N VAL A 122 -13.88 36.23 -15.15
CA VAL A 122 -13.69 34.88 -15.68
C VAL A 122 -12.35 34.26 -15.22
N SER A 123 -12.43 33.17 -14.47
CA SER A 123 -11.31 32.43 -13.89
C SER A 123 -10.66 31.45 -14.89
N VAL A 124 -9.84 31.96 -15.81
CA VAL A 124 -9.03 31.14 -16.74
C VAL A 124 -7.74 30.59 -16.09
N SER A 125 -7.40 31.03 -14.88
CA SER A 125 -6.11 30.76 -14.24
C SER A 125 -5.91 29.33 -13.68
N GLY A 126 -6.91 28.45 -13.74
CA GLY A 126 -6.86 27.13 -13.08
C GLY A 126 -6.06 26.04 -13.81
N SER A 127 -5.84 26.16 -15.13
CA SER A 127 -5.23 25.05 -15.91
C SER A 127 -3.70 24.99 -15.83
N PHE A 128 -3.03 26.10 -15.52
CA PHE A 128 -1.55 26.16 -15.57
C PHE A 128 -0.90 25.54 -14.32
N THR A 129 -1.50 25.73 -13.15
CA THR A 129 -0.96 25.23 -11.86
C THR A 129 -0.97 23.70 -11.78
N SER A 130 -2.01 23.04 -12.31
CA SER A 130 -2.11 21.57 -12.34
C SER A 130 -1.03 20.93 -13.22
N ALA A 131 -0.72 21.52 -14.39
CA ALA A 131 0.31 20.99 -15.28
C ALA A 131 1.71 21.02 -14.63
N VAL A 132 2.05 22.13 -13.95
CA VAL A 132 3.34 22.27 -13.23
C VAL A 132 3.46 21.24 -12.11
N ALA A 133 2.39 21.00 -11.34
CA ALA A 133 2.38 19.99 -10.28
C ALA A 133 2.63 18.56 -10.82
N THR A 134 2.01 18.19 -11.94
CA THR A 134 2.22 16.86 -12.55
C THR A 134 3.63 16.65 -13.08
N LEU A 135 4.28 17.70 -13.59
CA LEU A 135 5.66 17.64 -14.04
C LEU A 135 6.63 17.45 -12.87
N ALA A 136 6.45 18.22 -11.80
CA ALA A 136 7.27 18.09 -10.59
C ALA A 136 7.15 16.70 -9.95
N GLU A 137 5.93 16.13 -9.91
CA GLU A 137 5.71 14.77 -9.42
C GLU A 137 6.40 13.71 -10.29
N LEU A 138 6.36 13.88 -11.62
CA LEU A 138 7.01 12.96 -12.53
C LEU A 138 8.54 13.05 -12.46
N GLU A 139 9.10 14.24 -12.28
CA GLU A 139 10.54 14.42 -12.00
C GLU A 139 10.93 13.78 -10.67
N ARG A 140 10.10 13.91 -9.64
CA ARG A 140 10.29 13.23 -8.36
C ARG A 140 10.30 11.71 -8.53
N GLN A 141 9.39 11.16 -9.33
CA GLN A 141 9.35 9.72 -9.63
C GLN A 141 10.59 9.27 -10.41
N ARG A 142 11.05 10.05 -11.41
CA ARG A 142 12.31 9.80 -12.12
C ARG A 142 13.52 9.78 -11.20
N ALA A 143 13.64 10.78 -10.32
CA ALA A 143 14.72 10.85 -9.33
C ALA A 143 14.66 9.69 -8.32
N ALA A 144 13.45 9.30 -7.92
CA ALA A 144 13.24 8.13 -7.04
C ALA A 144 13.67 6.82 -7.71
N VAL A 145 13.39 6.63 -9.00
CA VAL A 145 13.86 5.44 -9.73
C VAL A 145 15.37 5.45 -9.92
N ALA A 146 15.97 6.59 -10.30
CA ALA A 146 17.41 6.69 -10.45
C ALA A 146 18.18 6.40 -9.16
N THR A 147 17.70 6.93 -8.02
CA THR A 147 18.31 6.65 -6.70
C THR A 147 18.15 5.19 -6.29
N ARG A 148 17.01 4.56 -6.62
CA ARG A 148 16.76 3.12 -6.37
C ARG A 148 17.63 2.21 -7.23
N GLU A 149 17.77 2.49 -8.53
CA GLU A 149 18.70 1.75 -9.41
C GLU A 149 20.12 1.79 -8.84
N ALA A 150 20.57 2.97 -8.38
CA ALA A 150 21.86 3.15 -7.72
C ALA A 150 21.98 2.48 -6.34
N HIS A 151 20.89 2.03 -5.74
CA HIS A 151 20.86 1.32 -4.44
C HIS A 151 20.47 -0.15 -4.53
N SER A 152 20.07 -0.63 -5.71
CA SER A 152 19.70 -2.03 -5.95
C SER A 152 20.82 -3.01 -5.61
N TRP A 153 22.07 -2.67 -5.97
CA TRP A 153 23.24 -3.48 -5.64
C TRP A 153 23.50 -3.53 -4.12
N LYS A 154 23.22 -2.44 -3.41
CA LYS A 154 23.40 -2.36 -1.95
C LYS A 154 22.46 -3.32 -1.23
N ARG A 155 21.20 -3.40 -1.69
CA ARG A 155 20.23 -4.37 -1.21
C ARG A 155 20.75 -5.80 -1.38
N ASN A 156 21.20 -6.13 -2.59
CA ASN A 156 21.71 -7.46 -2.89
C ASN A 156 22.98 -7.78 -2.08
N LEU A 157 23.84 -6.78 -1.84
CA LEU A 157 25.01 -6.92 -0.99
C LEU A 157 24.63 -7.24 0.47
N VAL A 158 23.66 -6.54 1.05
CA VAL A 158 23.17 -6.84 2.41
C VAL A 158 22.64 -8.27 2.49
N LEU A 159 21.83 -8.69 1.52
CA LEU A 159 21.32 -10.06 1.46
C LEU A 159 22.43 -11.09 1.30
N ALA A 160 23.45 -10.79 0.49
CA ALA A 160 24.61 -11.66 0.29
C ALA A 160 25.43 -11.82 1.57
N ILE A 161 25.70 -10.73 2.30
CA ILE A 161 26.42 -10.78 3.59
C ILE A 161 25.65 -11.61 4.61
N CYS A 162 24.33 -11.40 4.72
CA CYS A 162 23.49 -12.20 5.61
C CYS A 162 23.49 -13.69 5.22
N PHE A 163 23.39 -13.99 3.93
CA PHE A 163 23.42 -15.35 3.42
C PHE A 163 24.74 -16.05 3.72
N VAL A 164 25.87 -15.40 3.47
CA VAL A 164 27.20 -15.95 3.75
C VAL A 164 27.38 -16.18 5.25
N GLY A 165 26.98 -15.23 6.09
CA GLY A 165 27.03 -15.37 7.55
C GLY A 165 26.25 -16.58 8.06
N ILE A 166 25.01 -16.75 7.59
CA ILE A 166 24.14 -17.87 7.97
C ILE A 166 24.67 -19.20 7.43
N SER A 167 25.25 -19.20 6.23
CA SER A 167 25.88 -20.40 5.64
C SER A 167 27.07 -20.86 6.46
N VAL A 168 27.96 -19.94 6.87
CA VAL A 168 29.12 -20.25 7.72
C VAL A 168 28.67 -20.80 9.07
N GLN A 169 27.65 -20.20 9.70
CA GLN A 169 27.08 -20.71 10.95
C GLN A 169 26.47 -22.11 10.80
N SER A 170 25.75 -22.36 9.70
CA SER A 170 25.14 -23.66 9.43
C SER A 170 26.19 -24.75 9.21
N VAL A 171 27.27 -24.44 8.49
CA VAL A 171 28.41 -25.35 8.32
C VAL A 171 29.09 -25.62 9.66
N TYR A 172 29.33 -24.59 10.47
CA TYR A 172 29.90 -24.75 11.81
C TYR A 172 29.04 -25.66 12.69
N ALA A 173 27.72 -25.43 12.73
CA ALA A 173 26.79 -26.28 13.47
C ALA A 173 26.84 -27.74 12.97
N GLY A 174 26.89 -27.95 11.66
CA GLY A 174 27.02 -29.28 11.06
C GLY A 174 28.33 -29.99 11.43
N ILE A 175 29.46 -29.27 11.44
CA ILE A 175 30.76 -29.83 11.89
C ILE A 175 30.68 -30.24 13.36
N GLN A 176 30.10 -29.38 14.21
CA GLN A 176 29.99 -29.67 15.64
C GLN A 176 29.19 -30.95 15.91
N VAL A 177 28.06 -31.12 15.23
CA VAL A 177 27.23 -32.34 15.30
C VAL A 177 28.01 -33.60 14.88
N LEU A 178 28.95 -33.48 13.93
CA LEU A 178 29.78 -34.61 13.51
C LEU A 178 30.94 -34.91 14.47
N THR A 179 31.45 -33.89 15.16
CA THR A 179 32.61 -34.04 16.05
C THR A 179 32.26 -34.63 17.41
N TRP A 180 30.98 -34.59 17.82
CA TRP A 180 30.56 -35.12 19.11
C TRP A 180 29.94 -36.51 18.95
N ALA A 181 30.66 -37.53 19.43
CA ALA A 181 30.24 -38.93 19.28
C ALA A 181 29.10 -39.34 20.24
N ASP A 182 28.94 -38.62 21.36
CA ASP A 182 28.00 -38.95 22.44
C ASP A 182 26.88 -37.90 22.54
N GLU A 183 26.12 -37.70 21.47
CA GLU A 183 25.00 -36.75 21.49
C GLU A 183 23.75 -37.38 22.10
N THR A 184 23.12 -36.67 23.04
CA THR A 184 21.77 -37.04 23.47
C THR A 184 20.79 -36.70 22.33
N PRO A 185 19.68 -37.45 22.17
CA PRO A 185 18.70 -37.15 21.13
C PRO A 185 18.09 -35.74 21.28
N VAL A 186 18.10 -35.19 22.49
CA VAL A 186 17.65 -33.81 22.77
C VAL A 186 18.60 -32.80 22.15
N ASP A 187 19.92 -32.99 22.25
CA ASP A 187 20.92 -32.10 21.67
C ASP A 187 20.78 -32.06 20.14
N ALA A 188 20.62 -33.22 19.50
CA ALA A 188 20.42 -33.31 18.04
C ALA A 188 19.15 -32.56 17.58
N ILE A 189 18.05 -32.66 18.33
CA ILE A 189 16.82 -31.90 18.06
C ILE A 189 17.07 -30.40 18.22
N CYS A 190 17.77 -29.98 19.28
CA CYS A 190 18.11 -28.58 19.51
C CYS A 190 19.00 -28.01 18.40
N PHE A 191 20.04 -28.72 17.95
CA PHE A 191 20.86 -28.29 16.81
C PHE A 191 20.06 -28.17 15.53
N THR A 192 19.19 -29.15 15.25
CA THR A 192 18.31 -29.11 14.08
C THR A 192 17.38 -27.89 14.13
N LEU A 193 16.80 -27.61 15.30
CA LEU A 193 15.92 -26.45 15.49
C LEU A 193 16.68 -25.13 15.32
N VAL A 194 17.90 -25.02 15.84
CA VAL A 194 18.75 -23.83 15.66
C VAL A 194 19.04 -23.59 14.18
N VAL A 195 19.41 -24.63 13.42
CA VAL A 195 19.64 -24.50 11.96
C VAL A 195 18.35 -24.12 11.22
N ALA A 196 17.21 -24.68 11.61
CA ALA A 196 15.91 -24.31 11.04
C ALA A 196 15.57 -22.84 11.33
N CYS A 197 15.80 -22.37 12.56
CA CYS A 197 15.64 -20.98 12.96
C CYS A 197 16.54 -20.05 12.12
N MET A 198 17.82 -20.39 11.94
CA MET A 198 18.75 -19.61 11.10
C MET A 198 18.22 -19.43 9.66
N ASN A 199 17.69 -20.49 9.06
CA ASN A 199 17.14 -20.42 7.70
C ASN A 199 15.83 -19.62 7.64
N ALA A 200 14.95 -19.79 8.63
CA ALA A 200 13.73 -19.01 8.75
C ALA A 200 14.02 -17.52 8.94
N GLU A 201 15.05 -17.17 9.72
CA GLU A 201 15.50 -15.78 9.89
C GLU A 201 15.98 -15.18 8.57
N PHE A 202 16.81 -15.90 7.81
CA PHE A 202 17.24 -15.44 6.50
C PHE A 202 16.06 -15.12 5.59
N PHE A 203 15.07 -16.03 5.56
CA PHE A 203 13.86 -15.85 4.76
C PHE A 203 13.06 -14.61 5.19
N LEU A 204 12.89 -14.40 6.49
CA LEU A 204 12.20 -13.21 7.03
C LEU A 204 12.96 -11.92 6.75
N VAL A 205 14.29 -11.91 6.90
CA VAL A 205 15.14 -10.76 6.57
C VAL A 205 15.05 -10.45 5.07
N LYS A 206 15.07 -11.48 4.22
CA LYS A 206 14.89 -11.32 2.78
C LYS A 206 13.54 -10.67 2.46
N LEU A 207 12.45 -11.21 3.01
CA LEU A 207 11.12 -10.63 2.84
C LEU A 207 11.06 -9.19 3.35
N LEU A 208 11.63 -8.91 4.51
CA LEU A 208 11.67 -7.56 5.06
C LEU A 208 12.42 -6.60 4.15
N VAL A 209 13.62 -6.97 3.67
CA VAL A 209 14.43 -6.16 2.77
C VAL A 209 13.70 -5.95 1.43
N GLU A 210 13.05 -6.99 0.88
CA GLU A 210 12.24 -6.88 -0.31
C GLU A 210 11.06 -5.92 -0.12
N ARG A 211 10.38 -5.96 1.03
CA ARG A 211 9.27 -5.05 1.36
C ARG A 211 9.72 -3.62 1.62
N LEU A 212 10.83 -3.43 2.33
CA LEU A 212 11.40 -2.11 2.59
C LEU A 212 11.94 -1.45 1.32
N THR A 213 12.35 -2.26 0.34
CA THR A 213 12.83 -1.78 -0.96
C THR A 213 11.77 -1.91 -2.06
N GLU A 214 10.54 -2.32 -1.71
CA GLU A 214 9.45 -2.46 -2.65
C GLU A 214 9.11 -1.08 -3.19
N GLU A 215 9.00 -0.98 -4.51
CA GLU A 215 8.67 0.29 -5.14
C GLU A 215 7.24 0.69 -4.77
N GLU A 216 7.05 1.92 -4.34
CA GLU A 216 5.72 2.46 -4.14
C GLU A 216 5.09 2.76 -5.51
N GLY A 217 4.27 1.82 -5.99
CA GLY A 217 3.52 2.00 -7.23
C GLY A 217 2.31 2.92 -7.05
N VAL A 218 1.91 3.61 -8.10
CA VAL A 218 0.76 4.51 -8.13
C VAL A 218 -0.50 3.71 -8.49
N LEU A 219 -1.57 3.87 -7.71
CA LEU A 219 -2.88 3.34 -8.05
C LEU A 219 -3.67 4.40 -8.82
N LEU A 220 -4.15 4.06 -10.02
CA LEU A 220 -5.01 4.93 -10.84
C LEU A 220 -6.43 4.35 -10.82
N PRO A 221 -7.30 4.74 -9.87
CA PRO A 221 -8.68 4.28 -9.84
C PRO A 221 -9.36 4.61 -11.17
N GLY A 222 -10.26 3.73 -11.61
CA GLY A 222 -10.95 3.83 -12.90
C GLY A 222 -10.13 3.38 -14.13
N VAL A 223 -8.80 3.37 -14.05
CA VAL A 223 -7.93 2.90 -15.15
C VAL A 223 -7.50 1.45 -14.92
N HIS A 224 -7.03 1.14 -13.70
CA HIS A 224 -6.51 -0.19 -13.37
C HIS A 224 -6.60 -0.47 -11.86
N GLU A 225 -6.94 -1.71 -11.50
CA GLU A 225 -7.13 -2.13 -10.10
C GLU A 225 -5.82 -2.42 -9.35
N HIS A 226 -4.72 -2.68 -10.07
CA HIS A 226 -3.41 -2.92 -9.47
C HIS A 226 -2.52 -1.68 -9.51
N ARG A 227 -1.45 -1.72 -8.72
CA ARG A 227 -0.45 -0.64 -8.70
C ARG A 227 0.36 -0.63 -9.97
N LEU A 228 0.57 0.58 -10.49
CA LEU A 228 1.36 0.86 -11.68
C LEU A 228 2.72 1.40 -11.27
N TYR A 229 3.77 0.82 -11.81
CA TYR A 229 5.15 1.12 -11.48
C TYR A 229 5.78 1.90 -12.62
N TYR A 230 6.41 3.02 -12.31
CA TYR A 230 7.11 3.81 -13.32
C TYR A 230 8.29 3.02 -13.90
N GLN A 231 8.42 3.02 -15.21
CA GLN A 231 9.49 2.34 -15.94
C GLN A 231 10.10 3.31 -16.95
N LYS A 232 11.43 3.46 -16.85
CA LYS A 232 12.22 4.40 -17.65
C LYS A 232 12.22 4.04 -19.14
N VAL A 233 12.18 2.76 -19.46
CA VAL A 233 12.17 2.25 -20.84
C VAL A 233 11.07 1.23 -20.99
N ALA A 234 10.09 1.54 -21.83
CA ALA A 234 9.03 0.64 -22.25
C ALA A 234 9.50 -0.16 -23.47
N GLU A 235 9.69 -1.46 -23.29
CA GLU A 235 9.94 -2.40 -24.38
C GLU A 235 8.68 -2.49 -25.25
N ILE A 236 8.75 -2.07 -26.52
CA ILE A 236 7.72 -2.16 -27.58
C ILE A 236 6.29 -2.44 -27.03
N ALA A 237 5.79 -1.51 -26.22
CA ALA A 237 4.53 -1.67 -25.50
C ALA A 237 3.45 -0.77 -26.10
N HIS A 238 2.19 -1.21 -25.99
CA HIS A 238 1.04 -0.40 -26.37
C HIS A 238 0.31 0.05 -25.12
N CYS A 239 -0.01 1.34 -25.03
CA CYS A 239 -0.79 1.87 -23.93
C CYS A 239 -2.21 1.28 -23.97
N LYS A 240 -2.69 0.73 -22.86
CA LYS A 240 -4.03 0.14 -22.79
C LYS A 240 -5.17 1.17 -22.83
N VAL A 241 -4.86 2.44 -22.54
CA VAL A 241 -5.82 3.55 -22.54
C VAL A 241 -6.00 4.12 -23.95
N CYS A 242 -4.93 4.64 -24.57
CA CYS A 242 -5.03 5.24 -25.91
C CYS A 242 -4.80 4.26 -27.07
N ARG A 243 -4.37 3.02 -26.79
CA ARG A 243 -3.99 1.99 -27.77
C ARG A 243 -2.82 2.35 -28.69
N GLU A 244 -2.17 3.50 -28.48
CA GLU A 244 -0.97 3.88 -29.21
C GLU A 244 0.28 3.17 -28.66
N ARG A 245 1.29 3.01 -29.52
CA ARG A 245 2.61 2.49 -29.13
C ARG A 245 3.33 3.53 -28.26
N ILE A 246 3.87 3.10 -27.12
CA ILE A 246 4.62 3.96 -26.21
C ILE A 246 5.92 4.40 -26.90
N GLY A 247 6.09 5.71 -27.03
CA GLY A 247 7.22 6.33 -27.72
C GLY A 247 7.09 7.85 -27.81
N GLN A 248 7.76 8.46 -28.78
CA GLN A 248 7.81 9.93 -28.95
C GLN A 248 6.41 10.59 -28.94
N ARG A 249 5.41 9.97 -29.57
CA ARG A 249 4.03 10.49 -29.64
C ARG A 249 3.32 10.53 -28.29
N THR A 250 3.64 9.60 -27.39
CA THR A 250 2.94 9.42 -26.11
C THR A 250 3.69 10.03 -24.92
N GLY A 251 4.68 10.88 -25.18
CA GLY A 251 5.51 11.51 -24.14
C GLY A 251 6.86 10.83 -23.89
N GLY A 252 7.35 9.99 -24.81
CA GLY A 252 8.66 9.35 -24.75
C GLY A 252 8.59 7.82 -24.58
N ALA A 253 9.74 7.19 -24.38
CA ALA A 253 9.85 5.74 -24.14
C ALA A 253 9.49 5.35 -22.69
N GLU A 254 9.13 6.30 -21.85
CA GLU A 254 8.78 6.09 -20.45
C GLU A 254 7.29 5.77 -20.30
N GLY A 255 6.94 5.00 -19.27
CA GLY A 255 5.55 4.67 -18.98
C GLY A 255 5.38 4.00 -17.63
N PHE A 256 4.15 3.61 -17.31
CA PHE A 256 3.85 2.87 -16.10
C PHE A 256 3.40 1.45 -16.45
N LYS A 257 3.96 0.45 -15.78
CA LYS A 257 3.69 -0.97 -15.98
C LYS A 257 3.07 -1.59 -14.73
N CYS A 258 2.02 -2.39 -14.89
CA CYS A 258 1.55 -3.26 -13.82
C CYS A 258 2.42 -4.53 -13.72
N ARG A 259 2.95 -4.83 -12.53
CA ARG A 259 3.73 -6.06 -12.28
C ARG A 259 2.84 -7.28 -12.04
N GLU A 260 1.70 -7.09 -11.40
CA GLU A 260 0.77 -8.18 -11.06
C GLU A 260 0.18 -8.81 -12.33
N CYS A 261 -0.19 -7.98 -13.31
CA CYS A 261 -0.66 -8.44 -14.62
C CYS A 261 0.44 -8.98 -15.55
N ASP A 262 1.71 -8.85 -15.20
CA ASP A 262 2.83 -9.46 -15.93
C ASP A 262 3.03 -10.91 -15.47
N SER A 263 2.95 -11.13 -14.16
CA SER A 263 3.21 -12.41 -13.50
C SER A 263 2.08 -13.43 -13.60
N SER A 264 0.89 -13.02 -14.02
CA SER A 264 -0.23 -13.91 -14.34
C SER A 264 0.01 -14.69 -15.64
N ALA A 265 1.22 -15.24 -15.79
CA ALA A 265 1.75 -16.00 -16.92
C ALA A 265 1.04 -17.35 -17.19
N GLY A 266 0.00 -17.69 -16.41
CA GLY A 266 -0.98 -18.73 -16.79
C GLY A 266 -2.18 -18.18 -17.57
N GLY A 267 -2.31 -16.86 -17.67
CA GLY A 267 -3.48 -16.15 -18.15
C GLY A 267 -3.54 -16.01 -19.67
N ARG A 268 -3.87 -17.11 -20.37
CA ARG A 268 -4.86 -16.97 -21.44
C ARG A 268 -6.15 -16.51 -20.76
N GLY A 269 -6.31 -15.21 -20.55
CA GLY A 269 -7.63 -14.66 -20.31
C GLY A 269 -8.57 -15.14 -21.44
N PRO A 270 -9.89 -15.17 -21.25
CA PRO A 270 -10.83 -15.71 -22.24
C PRO A 270 -10.77 -15.04 -23.64
N MET A 271 -9.95 -14.00 -23.82
CA MET A 271 -9.65 -13.36 -25.10
C MET A 271 -8.20 -13.48 -25.60
N GLY A 272 -7.35 -14.33 -25.00
CA GLY A 272 -6.00 -14.62 -25.53
C GLY A 272 -4.99 -13.46 -25.49
N THR A 273 -5.37 -12.27 -25.04
CA THR A 273 -4.47 -11.12 -24.83
C THR A 273 -3.88 -11.13 -23.42
N GLY A 274 -3.16 -12.19 -23.07
CA GLY A 274 -2.28 -12.22 -21.89
C GLY A 274 -1.11 -11.26 -22.13
N GLY A 275 -1.34 -9.98 -21.88
CA GLY A 275 -0.38 -8.91 -22.17
C GLY A 275 -0.27 -7.96 -21.01
N THR A 276 0.97 -7.60 -20.68
CA THR A 276 1.33 -6.59 -19.71
C THR A 276 0.46 -5.33 -19.83
N PHE A 277 -0.03 -4.83 -18.69
CA PHE A 277 -0.82 -3.60 -18.65
C PHE A 277 0.13 -2.40 -18.56
N TRP A 278 0.13 -1.58 -19.62
CA TRP A 278 0.97 -0.39 -19.73
C TRP A 278 0.14 0.88 -19.91
N VAL A 279 0.59 1.97 -19.29
CA VAL A 279 0.01 3.31 -19.44
C VAL A 279 1.11 4.28 -19.84
N CYS A 280 0.92 5.03 -20.93
CA CYS A 280 1.87 6.06 -21.34
C CYS A 280 1.80 7.30 -20.44
N LEU A 281 2.85 8.13 -20.45
CA LEU A 281 2.91 9.33 -19.62
C LEU A 281 1.78 10.33 -19.89
N GLN A 282 1.37 10.50 -21.15
CA GLN A 282 0.26 11.40 -21.49
C GLN A 282 -1.07 10.92 -20.91
N CYS A 283 -1.41 9.64 -21.06
CA CYS A 283 -2.62 9.06 -20.48
C CYS A 283 -2.55 9.08 -18.95
N TYR A 284 -1.39 8.83 -18.35
CA TYR A 284 -1.18 8.95 -16.92
C TYR A 284 -1.51 10.36 -16.43
N ARG A 285 -0.92 11.41 -17.01
CA ARG A 285 -1.19 12.81 -16.63
C ARG A 285 -2.66 13.19 -16.80
N LYS A 286 -3.27 12.76 -17.92
CA LYS A 286 -4.69 13.02 -18.18
C LYS A 286 -5.59 12.38 -17.12
N ASN A 287 -5.34 11.12 -16.76
CA ASN A 287 -6.13 10.41 -15.76
C ASN A 287 -5.81 10.86 -14.33
N GLN A 288 -4.58 11.28 -14.04
CA GLN A 288 -4.23 11.86 -12.74
C GLN A 288 -5.00 13.17 -12.51
N ASN A 289 -5.09 14.03 -13.53
CA ASN A 289 -5.89 15.25 -13.49
C ASN A 289 -7.39 14.96 -13.42
N ALA A 290 -7.87 13.94 -14.14
CA ALA A 290 -9.26 13.50 -14.06
C ALA A 290 -9.60 12.98 -12.66
N ASN A 291 -8.79 12.08 -12.09
CA ASN A 291 -9.00 11.55 -10.75
C ASN A 291 -8.91 12.64 -9.66
N ALA A 292 -8.04 13.64 -9.84
CA ALA A 292 -8.01 14.81 -8.95
C ALA A 292 -9.32 15.62 -9.01
N GLN A 293 -10.06 15.55 -10.12
CA GLN A 293 -11.34 16.23 -10.31
C GLN A 293 -12.56 15.33 -10.04
N GLU A 294 -12.45 14.00 -10.15
CA GLU A 294 -13.56 13.05 -10.02
C GLU A 294 -14.01 12.84 -8.57
N GLY A 295 -13.19 13.22 -7.58
CA GLY A 295 -13.65 13.37 -6.19
C GLY A 295 -14.64 14.52 -5.98
N ILE A 296 -14.78 15.41 -6.97
CA ILE A 296 -15.71 16.54 -6.95
C ILE A 296 -16.99 16.15 -7.71
N LEU A 297 -17.98 15.67 -6.96
CA LEU A 297 -19.34 15.54 -7.46
C LEU A 297 -19.92 16.95 -7.63
N ARG A 298 -19.98 17.43 -8.87
CA ARG A 298 -20.62 18.71 -9.19
C ARG A 298 -22.14 18.52 -9.14
N GLY A 299 -22.75 18.92 -8.03
CA GLY A 299 -24.21 19.12 -7.96
C GLY A 299 -24.58 20.58 -8.23
N ASP A 300 -25.86 20.87 -8.38
CA ASP A 300 -26.38 22.26 -8.51
C ASP A 300 -26.03 23.15 -7.30
N LYS A 301 -25.63 22.52 -6.18
CA LYS A 301 -25.13 23.19 -4.96
C LYS A 301 -23.60 23.31 -4.93
N GLY A 302 -22.94 23.21 -6.08
CA GLY A 302 -21.49 23.30 -6.21
C GLY A 302 -20.76 21.96 -6.02
N PRO A 303 -19.42 22.01 -6.10
CA PRO A 303 -18.57 20.84 -5.97
C PRO A 303 -18.66 20.26 -4.56
N LYS A 304 -19.18 19.03 -4.42
CA LYS A 304 -19.16 18.28 -3.16
C LYS A 304 -18.09 17.20 -3.24
N TYR A 305 -17.14 17.26 -2.32
CA TYR A 305 -16.19 16.18 -2.13
C TYR A 305 -16.95 14.99 -1.53
N VAL A 306 -17.02 13.86 -2.23
CA VAL A 306 -17.53 12.64 -1.60
C VAL A 306 -16.33 11.95 -0.97
N PRO A 307 -16.21 11.94 0.36
CA PRO A 307 -15.15 11.17 1.01
C PRO A 307 -15.31 9.71 0.57
N GLU A 308 -14.21 9.05 0.22
CA GLU A 308 -14.22 7.60 0.00
C GLU A 308 -14.71 6.94 1.29
N LEU A 309 -15.95 6.44 1.28
CA LEU A 309 -16.51 5.81 2.48
C LEU A 309 -15.66 4.59 2.83
N THR A 310 -15.25 4.47 4.09
CA THR A 310 -14.52 3.29 4.53
C THR A 310 -15.41 2.05 4.41
N SER A 311 -14.82 0.85 4.27
CA SER A 311 -15.60 -0.41 4.20
C SER A 311 -16.54 -0.57 5.40
N TRP A 312 -16.16 -0.01 6.56
CA TRP A 312 -16.98 0.03 7.76
C TRP A 312 -18.18 0.97 7.61
N GLU A 313 -18.02 2.15 7.03
CA GLU A 313 -19.13 3.06 6.75
C GLU A 313 -20.11 2.48 5.73
N TYR A 314 -19.60 1.79 4.69
CA TYR A 314 -20.45 1.04 3.77
C TYR A 314 -21.24 -0.06 4.50
N PHE A 315 -20.59 -0.79 5.40
CA PHE A 315 -21.25 -1.80 6.22
C PHE A 315 -22.30 -1.20 7.16
N LYS A 316 -21.99 -0.10 7.86
CA LYS A 316 -22.94 0.63 8.71
C LYS A 316 -24.12 1.17 7.91
N ARG A 317 -23.88 1.66 6.70
CA ARG A 317 -24.92 2.10 5.76
C ARG A 317 -25.80 0.94 5.30
N ALA A 318 -25.21 -0.21 5.01
CA ALA A 318 -25.94 -1.44 4.70
C ALA A 318 -26.81 -1.91 5.88
N LEU A 319 -26.29 -1.89 7.11
CA LEU A 319 -27.05 -2.20 8.31
C LEU A 319 -28.22 -1.22 8.55
N ASN A 320 -28.01 0.07 8.29
CA ASN A 320 -29.09 1.06 8.35
C ASN A 320 -30.16 0.82 7.29
N LEU A 321 -29.81 0.31 6.10
CA LEU A 321 -30.77 -0.12 5.08
C LEU A 321 -31.55 -1.39 5.51
N CYS A 322 -31.03 -2.18 6.45
CA CYS A 322 -31.73 -3.33 7.02
C CYS A 322 -32.77 -2.95 8.10
N LYS A 323 -32.69 -1.75 8.70
CA LYS A 323 -33.66 -1.28 9.71
C LYS A 323 -35.13 -1.39 9.29
N PRO A 324 -35.57 -0.99 8.08
CA PRO A 324 -36.96 -1.17 7.66
C PRO A 324 -37.40 -2.64 7.55
N PHE A 325 -36.47 -3.60 7.41
CA PHE A 325 -36.82 -5.03 7.36
C PHE A 325 -37.01 -5.64 8.76
N GLN A 326 -36.47 -5.01 9.82
CA GLN A 326 -36.69 -5.47 11.18
C GLN A 326 -38.16 -5.39 11.60
N THR A 327 -38.90 -4.38 11.12
CA THR A 327 -40.34 -4.25 11.41
C THR A 327 -41.20 -5.27 10.67
N VAL A 328 -40.76 -5.73 9.49
CA VAL A 328 -41.43 -6.80 8.72
C VAL A 328 -41.21 -8.16 9.39
N LEU A 329 -39.98 -8.46 9.83
CA LEU A 329 -39.68 -9.70 10.56
C LEU A 329 -40.44 -9.80 11.89
N GLN A 330 -40.61 -8.69 12.61
CA GLN A 330 -41.41 -8.64 13.83
C GLN A 330 -42.91 -8.91 13.61
N ARG A 331 -43.45 -8.67 12.41
CA ARG A 331 -44.85 -8.96 12.09
C ARG A 331 -45.13 -10.41 11.72
N HIS A 332 -44.13 -11.14 11.21
CA HIS A 332 -44.26 -12.54 10.82
C HIS A 332 -43.84 -13.54 11.91
N GLY A 333 -43.36 -13.06 13.06
CA GLY A 333 -43.00 -13.87 14.22
C GLY A 333 -44.13 -14.07 15.25
N LYS A 334 -45.38 -13.79 14.90
CA LYS A 334 -46.59 -14.13 15.66
C LYS A 334 -47.50 -14.98 14.77
#